data_AF-A0A1I7D079-F1
#
_entry.id   AF-A0A1I7D079-F1
#
_cell.length_a   1.000
_cell.length_b   1.000
_cell.length_c   1.000
_cell.angle_alpha   90.00
_cell.angle_beta   90.00
_cell.angle_gamma   90.00
#
_symmetry.space_group_name_H-M   'P 1'
#
loop_
_entity.id
_entity.type
_entity.pdbx_description
1 polymer ?
#
loop_
_entity_poly.entity_id
_entity_poly.type
_entity_poly.pdbx_seq_one_letter_code
_entity_poly.pdbx_strand_id
1 'polypeptide(L)'
;MKFVLLATAITVLSTVTASACPWAGGSFRGEEADFKTYFTVNADCTEMSFESSGNDGIQAQDVAQNFALAAADHGWVADINGVDATLAKGGYFVDFIGEGLNTRVHMKHD
;
A
#
# COMPACT_ATOMS: atom_id res chain seq x y z
N MET A 1 28.01 2.91 -57.35
CA MET A 1 27.89 3.53 -56.01
C MET A 1 26.78 2.79 -55.27
N LYS A 2 27.11 1.98 -54.26
CA LYS A 2 26.17 1.13 -53.52
C LYS A 2 25.84 1.84 -52.20
N PHE A 3 24.64 2.38 -52.08
CA PHE A 3 24.14 2.97 -50.84
C PHE A 3 23.62 1.84 -49.94
N VAL A 4 24.35 1.55 -48.87
CA VAL A 4 23.90 0.68 -47.79
C VAL A 4 23.16 1.56 -46.79
N LEU A 5 21.83 1.51 -46.81
CA LEU A 5 20.97 2.14 -45.82
C LEU A 5 21.02 1.30 -44.53
N LEU A 6 21.70 1.82 -43.50
CA LEU A 6 21.58 1.31 -42.13
C LEU A 6 20.23 1.77 -41.56
N ALA A 7 19.33 0.83 -41.31
CA ALA A 7 18.12 1.05 -40.52
C ALA A 7 18.46 0.84 -39.04
N THR A 8 18.65 1.93 -38.30
CA THR A 8 18.83 1.92 -36.85
C THR A 8 17.45 1.73 -36.20
N ALA A 9 17.17 0.52 -35.73
CA ALA A 9 15.98 0.24 -34.94
C ALA A 9 16.13 0.90 -33.56
N ILE A 10 15.39 1.98 -33.33
CA ILE A 10 15.25 2.61 -32.02
C ILE A 10 14.20 1.83 -31.24
N THR A 11 14.65 0.92 -30.37
CA THR A 11 13.80 0.32 -29.33
C THR A 11 13.48 1.38 -28.29
N VAL A 12 12.27 1.93 -28.37
CA VAL A 12 11.71 2.78 -27.31
C VAL A 12 11.44 1.87 -26.11
N LEU A 13 12.33 1.87 -25.12
CA LEU A 13 12.04 1.31 -23.81
C LEU A 13 10.97 2.19 -23.16
N SER A 14 9.72 1.74 -23.18
CA SER A 14 8.68 2.29 -22.34
C SER A 14 9.03 1.99 -20.89
N THR A 15 9.68 2.93 -20.21
CA THR A 15 9.81 2.90 -18.76
C THR A 15 8.42 3.12 -18.18
N VAL A 16 7.74 2.02 -17.85
CA VAL A 16 6.57 2.08 -16.99
C VAL A 16 7.09 2.63 -15.66
N THR A 17 6.87 3.92 -15.41
CA THR A 17 7.09 4.48 -14.09
C THR A 17 6.03 3.85 -13.20
N ALA A 18 6.38 2.72 -12.55
CA ALA A 18 5.65 2.30 -11.36
C ALA A 18 5.50 3.54 -10.49
N SER A 19 4.27 3.93 -10.16
CA SER A 19 4.06 5.04 -9.24
C SER A 19 4.83 4.70 -7.97
N ALA A 20 5.83 5.52 -7.63
CA ALA A 20 6.64 5.28 -6.45
C ALA A 20 5.70 5.11 -5.25
N CYS A 21 5.81 3.98 -4.56
CA CYS A 21 4.99 3.74 -3.39
C CYS A 21 5.42 4.69 -2.27
N PRO A 22 4.57 5.65 -1.84
CA PRO A 22 4.94 6.63 -0.83
C PRO A 22 5.07 6.00 0.56
N TRP A 23 4.63 4.76 0.71
CA TRP A 23 4.67 3.99 1.94
C TRP A 23 5.97 3.17 2.08
N ALA A 24 6.70 2.98 0.98
CA ALA A 24 7.84 2.06 0.91
C ALA A 24 8.91 2.36 1.98
N GLY A 25 9.22 1.35 2.79
CA GLY A 25 10.24 1.44 3.85
C GLY A 25 9.84 2.29 5.06
N GLY A 26 8.57 2.71 5.16
CA GLY A 26 8.07 3.56 6.23
C GLY A 26 7.40 2.80 7.37
N SER A 27 7.27 3.51 8.49
CA SER A 27 6.47 3.11 9.65
C SER A 27 5.39 4.16 9.89
N PHE A 28 4.17 3.70 10.13
CA PHE A 28 2.99 4.54 10.14
C PHE A 28 2.10 4.21 11.33
N ARG A 29 1.50 5.24 11.90
CA ARG A 29 0.50 5.13 12.96
C ARG A 29 -0.72 5.98 12.66
N GLY A 30 -1.89 5.46 13.00
CA GLY A 30 -3.16 6.13 12.83
C GLY A 30 -4.10 5.85 14.00
N GLU A 31 -4.96 6.80 14.29
CA GLU A 31 -6.02 6.66 15.29
C GLU A 31 -7.26 7.39 14.77
N GLU A 32 -8.39 6.69 14.75
CA GLU A 32 -9.70 7.23 14.40
C GLU A 32 -10.74 6.63 15.34
N ALA A 33 -11.43 7.48 16.12
CA ALA A 33 -12.29 7.05 17.21
C ALA A 33 -11.58 6.03 18.13
N ASP A 34 -12.17 4.85 18.35
CA ASP A 34 -11.60 3.80 19.19
C ASP A 34 -10.63 2.87 18.44
N PHE A 35 -10.43 3.08 17.13
CA PHE A 35 -9.56 2.25 16.30
C PHE A 35 -8.15 2.84 16.22
N LYS A 36 -7.15 2.07 16.65
CA LYS A 36 -5.73 2.41 16.57
C LYS A 36 -5.01 1.40 15.72
N THR A 37 -4.16 1.89 14.82
CA THR A 37 -3.37 1.05 13.93
C THR A 37 -1.92 1.51 13.88
N TYR A 38 -1.02 0.54 13.80
CA TYR A 38 0.37 0.74 13.45
C TYR A 38 0.74 -0.26 12.36
N PHE A 39 1.51 0.19 11.38
CA PHE A 39 2.07 -0.72 10.39
C PHE A 39 3.41 -0.24 9.84
N THR A 40 4.20 -1.18 9.34
CA THR A 40 5.38 -0.91 8.53
C THR A 40 5.20 -1.48 7.14
N VAL A 41 5.84 -0.88 6.14
CA VAL A 41 5.82 -1.37 4.76
C VAL A 41 7.26 -1.61 4.31
N ASN A 42 7.51 -2.74 3.66
CA ASN A 42 8.84 -3.05 3.16
C ASN A 42 9.28 -2.07 2.04
N ALA A 43 10.58 -2.06 1.72
CA ALA A 43 11.14 -1.15 0.72
C ALA A 43 10.56 -1.37 -0.69
N ASP A 44 10.13 -2.58 -0.99
CA ASP A 44 9.54 -2.94 -2.29
C ASP A 44 8.04 -2.64 -2.39
N CYS A 45 7.40 -2.28 -1.27
CA CYS A 45 5.96 -2.04 -1.15
C CYS A 45 5.11 -3.23 -1.62
N THR A 46 5.52 -4.42 -1.20
CA THR A 46 4.86 -5.70 -1.48
C THR A 46 4.39 -6.42 -0.22
N GLU A 47 4.79 -5.94 0.96
CA GLU A 47 4.42 -6.52 2.25
C GLU A 47 4.22 -5.40 3.29
N MET A 48 3.20 -5.55 4.14
CA MET A 48 3.01 -4.74 5.33
C MET A 48 2.99 -5.61 6.58
N SER A 49 3.62 -5.14 7.66
CA SER A 49 3.50 -5.71 8.99
C SER A 49 2.51 -4.86 9.78
N PHE A 50 1.34 -5.39 10.12
CA PHE A 50 0.20 -4.66 10.67
C PHE A 50 -0.16 -5.12 12.07
N GLU A 51 -0.41 -4.16 12.95
CA GLU A 51 -1.04 -4.35 14.26
C GLU A 51 -2.16 -3.32 14.46
N SER A 52 -3.16 -3.71 15.23
CA SER A 52 -4.26 -2.80 15.57
C SER A 52 -4.92 -3.16 16.89
N SER A 53 -5.51 -2.16 17.53
CA SER A 53 -6.29 -2.32 18.75
C SER A 53 -7.54 -1.46 18.71
N GLY A 54 -8.57 -1.92 19.41
CA GLY A 54 -9.89 -1.30 19.43
C GLY A 54 -10.66 -1.49 18.11
N ASN A 55 -11.99 -1.34 18.19
CA ASN A 55 -12.97 -1.68 17.16
C ASN A 55 -13.15 -3.19 16.90
N ASP A 56 -14.38 -3.69 17.05
CA ASP A 56 -14.75 -5.10 16.86
C ASP A 56 -14.85 -5.52 15.38
N GLY A 57 -14.89 -4.56 14.44
CA GLY A 57 -15.07 -4.80 13.01
C GLY A 57 -13.80 -5.27 12.27
N ILE A 58 -12.63 -5.11 12.89
CA ILE A 58 -11.41 -5.82 12.53
C ILE A 58 -11.05 -6.67 13.74
N GLN A 59 -10.77 -7.95 13.57
CA GLN A 59 -10.28 -8.73 14.71
C GLN A 59 -8.99 -8.07 15.20
N ALA A 60 -9.02 -7.57 16.44
CA ALA A 60 -7.89 -6.88 17.03
C ALA A 60 -6.62 -7.71 16.86
N GLN A 61 -5.55 -7.05 16.40
CA GLN A 61 -4.26 -7.67 16.15
C GLN A 61 -3.26 -7.07 17.12
N ASP A 62 -3.29 -7.57 18.35
CA ASP A 62 -2.36 -7.15 19.41
C ASP A 62 -0.90 -7.50 19.11
N VAL A 63 -0.67 -8.35 18.09
CA VAL A 63 0.64 -8.74 17.61
C VAL A 63 0.71 -8.46 16.11
N ALA A 64 1.81 -7.82 15.69
CA ALA A 64 2.06 -7.54 14.29
C ALA A 64 2.05 -8.82 13.42
N GLN A 65 1.31 -8.77 12.31
CA GLN A 65 1.26 -9.84 11.31
C GLN A 65 1.55 -9.29 9.92
N ASN A 66 2.14 -10.13 9.07
CA ASN A 66 2.52 -9.74 7.71
C ASN A 66 1.42 -10.05 6.72
N PHE A 67 1.12 -9.08 5.87
CA PHE A 67 0.13 -9.18 4.80
C PHE A 67 0.76 -8.75 3.48
N ALA A 68 0.41 -9.45 2.41
CA ALA A 68 0.84 -9.08 1.07
C ALA A 68 0.15 -7.79 0.63
N LEU A 69 0.92 -6.87 0.07
CA LEU A 69 0.41 -5.66 -0.58
C LEU A 69 0.40 -5.85 -2.10
N ALA A 70 -0.73 -5.55 -2.70
CA ALA A 70 -0.90 -5.52 -4.15
C ALA A 70 -1.17 -4.09 -4.62
N ALA A 71 -0.50 -3.66 -5.69
CA ALA A 71 -0.80 -2.38 -6.32
C ALA A 71 -2.20 -2.41 -6.97
N ALA A 72 -2.97 -1.33 -6.78
CA ALA A 72 -4.31 -1.13 -7.32
C ALA A 72 -4.47 0.30 -7.89
N ASP A 73 -5.60 0.56 -8.53
CA ASP A 73 -5.87 1.83 -9.21
C ASP A 73 -5.79 3.05 -8.26
N HIS A 74 -6.11 2.89 -6.99
CA HIS A 74 -6.14 3.98 -6.01
C HIS A 74 -5.09 3.89 -4.89
N GLY A 75 -4.19 2.91 -4.94
CA GLY A 75 -3.24 2.70 -3.86
C GLY A 75 -2.63 1.31 -3.85
N TRP A 76 -2.36 0.80 -2.65
CA TRP A 76 -1.95 -0.58 -2.41
C TRP A 76 -2.95 -1.21 -1.46
N VAL A 77 -3.37 -2.44 -1.77
CA VAL A 77 -4.40 -3.15 -1.03
C VAL A 77 -3.78 -4.37 -0.34
N ALA A 78 -4.16 -4.59 0.91
CA ALA A 78 -3.93 -5.83 1.64
C ALA A 78 -5.26 -6.36 2.19
N ASP A 79 -5.45 -7.68 2.14
CA ASP A 79 -6.52 -8.35 2.87
C ASP A 79 -6.02 -8.67 4.28
N ILE A 80 -6.68 -8.10 5.28
CA ILE A 80 -6.39 -8.31 6.69
C ILE A 80 -7.56 -9.08 7.28
N ASN A 81 -7.53 -10.41 7.16
CA ASN A 81 -8.57 -11.30 7.67
C ASN A 81 -9.98 -10.95 7.13
N GLY A 82 -10.09 -10.63 5.84
CA GLY A 82 -11.35 -10.23 5.20
C GLY A 82 -11.70 -8.74 5.34
N VAL A 83 -10.78 -7.92 5.85
CA VAL A 83 -10.83 -6.45 5.77
C VAL A 83 -9.89 -5.98 4.67
N ASP A 84 -10.42 -5.27 3.69
CA ASP A 84 -9.62 -4.59 2.67
C ASP A 84 -9.00 -3.32 3.26
N ALA A 85 -7.68 -3.33 3.43
CA ALA A 85 -6.88 -2.16 3.80
C ALA A 85 -6.29 -1.51 2.55
N THR A 86 -6.77 -0.32 2.19
CA THR A 86 -6.29 0.44 1.01
C THR A 86 -5.40 1.60 1.44
N LEU A 87 -4.09 1.46 1.23
CA LEU A 87 -3.08 2.49 1.42
C LEU A 87 -3.12 3.47 0.24
N ALA A 88 -3.65 4.67 0.47
CA ALA A 88 -3.90 5.64 -0.59
C ALA A 88 -2.59 6.12 -1.28
N LYS A 89 -2.66 6.42 -2.58
CA LYS A 89 -1.53 6.98 -3.36
C LYS A 89 -0.89 8.25 -2.79
N GLY A 90 -1.60 8.97 -1.91
CA GLY A 90 -1.08 10.17 -1.27
C GLY A 90 -0.08 9.91 -0.15
N GLY A 91 -0.04 8.73 0.47
CA GLY A 91 0.85 8.47 1.61
C GLY A 91 0.32 8.98 2.96
N TYR A 92 -0.97 9.31 3.05
CA TYR A 92 -1.57 9.94 4.26
C TYR A 92 -2.81 9.23 4.77
N PHE A 93 -3.49 8.40 3.98
CA PHE A 93 -4.74 7.77 4.38
C PHE A 93 -4.71 6.28 4.13
N VAL A 94 -5.32 5.53 5.04
CA VAL A 94 -5.69 4.14 4.83
C VAL A 94 -7.19 4.00 5.03
N ASP A 95 -7.85 3.37 4.06
CA ASP A 95 -9.24 2.95 4.17
C ASP A 95 -9.29 1.49 4.62
N PHE A 96 -10.04 1.20 5.67
CA PHE A 96 -10.33 -0.15 6.14
C PHE A 96 -11.80 -0.44 5.89
N ILE A 97 -12.08 -1.39 4.99
CA ILE A 97 -13.43 -1.75 4.56
C ILE A 97 -13.62 -3.25 4.75
N GLY A 98 -14.62 -3.63 5.54
CA GLY A 98 -14.97 -5.01 5.83
C GLY A 98 -16.35 -5.12 6.46
N GLU A 99 -16.75 -6.32 6.86
CA GLU A 99 -18.04 -6.50 7.55
C GLU A 99 -18.05 -5.74 8.88
N GLY A 100 -18.96 -4.76 9.01
CA GLY A 100 -19.05 -3.91 10.21
C GLY A 100 -17.95 -2.84 10.33
N LEU A 101 -17.07 -2.72 9.33
CA LEU A 101 -15.96 -1.76 9.32
C LEU A 101 -15.97 -0.92 8.05
N ASN A 102 -16.06 0.39 8.20
CA ASN A 102 -15.90 1.35 7.11
C ASN A 102 -15.28 2.61 7.68
N THR A 103 -13.95 2.60 7.80
CA THR A 103 -13.19 3.64 8.48
C THR A 103 -12.04 4.10 7.60
N ARG A 104 -11.87 5.42 7.50
CA ARG A 104 -10.68 6.05 6.94
C ARG A 104 -9.84 6.60 8.08
N VAL A 105 -8.55 6.28 8.09
CA VAL A 105 -7.63 6.73 9.14
C VAL A 105 -6.52 7.57 8.51
N HIS A 106 -6.22 8.71 9.11
CA HIS A 106 -5.05 9.52 8.75
C HIS A 106 -3.79 8.91 9.37
N MET A 107 -2.82 8.59 8.52
CA MET A 107 -1.52 8.07 8.92
C MET A 107 -0.52 9.19 9.19
N LYS A 108 0.23 9.03 10.26
CA LYS A 108 1.44 9.80 10.53
C LYS A 108 2.63 8.88 10.36
N HIS A 109 3.64 9.37 9.67
CA HIS A 109 4.95 8.73 9.67
C HIS A 109 5.53 8.83 11.08
N ASP A 110 5.97 7.70 11.63
CA ASP A 110 6.65 7.64 12.93
C ASP A 110 8.16 7.91 12.78
#